data_AF-A0ABD6BZG9-F1
#
_entry.id   AF-A0ABD6BZG9-F1
#
_cell.length_a   1.000
_cell.length_b   1.000
_cell.length_c   1.000
_cell.angle_alpha   90.00
_cell.angle_beta   90.00
_cell.angle_gamma   90.00
#
_symmetry.space_group_name_H-M   'P 1'
#
loop_
_entity.id
_entity.type
_entity.pdbx_description
1 polymer ?
#
loop_
_entity_poly.entity_id
_entity_poly.type
_entity_poly.pdbx_seq_one_letter_code
_entity_poly.pdbx_strand_id
1 'polypeptide(L)'
;MGDDARYLLVVYVAEQRDAEPVSPGAIADAVGRSPAATTEMLQRLDDRGLVAHEPYEGATLTAEGRETATELYDTYATLSRFFETVLGLDDYEEEAMELAGTVSPVVAERLASTLPLDADAAASEEHLLASDS
;
A
#
# COMPACT_ATOMS: atom_id res chain seq x y z
N MET A 1 -0.68 -15.83 5.58
CA MET A 1 -0.48 -14.46 6.09
C MET A 1 -0.25 -13.45 4.96
N GLY A 2 0.39 -13.80 3.83
CA GLY A 2 0.68 -12.84 2.75
C GLY A 2 -0.54 -12.27 2.00
N ASP A 3 -1.54 -13.11 1.65
CA ASP A 3 -2.70 -12.61 0.88
C ASP A 3 -3.49 -11.54 1.66
N ASP A 4 -3.73 -11.71 2.96
CA ASP A 4 -4.49 -10.75 3.77
C ASP A 4 -3.88 -9.33 3.73
N ALA A 5 -2.54 -9.24 3.78
CA ALA A 5 -1.82 -7.98 3.73
C ALA A 5 -2.02 -7.24 2.39
N ARG A 6 -2.03 -7.98 1.27
CA ARG A 6 -2.28 -7.41 -0.06
C ARG A 6 -3.67 -6.78 -0.13
N TYR A 7 -4.68 -7.40 0.45
CA TYR A 7 -6.04 -6.85 0.49
C TYR A 7 -6.13 -5.58 1.32
N LEU A 8 -5.55 -5.57 2.52
CA LEU A 8 -5.52 -4.36 3.37
C LEU A 8 -4.82 -3.20 2.68
N LEU A 9 -3.68 -3.47 2.04
CA LEU A 9 -2.91 -2.47 1.32
C LEU A 9 -3.66 -1.92 0.09
N VAL A 10 -4.34 -2.79 -0.67
CA VAL A 10 -5.18 -2.37 -1.81
C VAL A 10 -6.33 -1.48 -1.36
N VAL A 11 -7.04 -1.86 -0.28
CA VAL A 11 -8.13 -1.03 0.26
C VAL A 11 -7.58 0.32 0.73
N TYR A 12 -6.47 0.33 1.46
CA TYR A 12 -5.81 1.55 1.93
C TYR A 12 -5.44 2.50 0.78
N VAL A 13 -4.79 1.99 -0.26
CA VAL A 13 -4.39 2.80 -1.43
C VAL A 13 -5.61 3.29 -2.21
N ALA A 14 -6.69 2.50 -2.28
CA ALA A 14 -7.93 2.91 -2.93
C ALA A 14 -8.66 4.01 -2.15
N GLU A 15 -8.75 3.90 -0.82
CA GLU A 15 -9.37 4.94 0.04
C GLU A 15 -8.67 6.30 -0.10
N GLN A 16 -7.33 6.32 -0.25
CA GLN A 16 -6.55 7.54 -0.47
C GLN A 16 -6.87 8.26 -1.80
N ARG A 17 -7.56 7.58 -2.73
CA ARG A 17 -8.03 8.14 -4.00
C ARG A 17 -9.51 8.52 -3.94
N ASP A 18 -10.02 8.79 -2.73
CA ASP A 18 -11.42 9.12 -2.41
C ASP A 18 -12.43 8.04 -2.84
N ALA A 19 -12.01 6.76 -2.86
CA ALA A 19 -12.84 5.62 -3.25
C ALA A 19 -13.36 4.82 -2.05
N GLU A 20 -14.04 5.49 -1.11
CA GLU A 20 -14.61 4.83 0.07
C GLU A 20 -16.16 4.83 0.03
N PRO A 21 -16.83 3.67 0.18
CA PRO A 21 -16.27 2.32 0.36
C PRO A 21 -15.68 1.76 -0.95
N VAL A 22 -14.65 0.91 -0.82
CA VAL A 22 -13.98 0.32 -1.99
C VAL A 22 -14.80 -0.88 -2.49
N SER A 23 -15.25 -0.85 -3.75
CA SER A 23 -16.07 -1.94 -4.29
C SER A 23 -15.29 -3.29 -4.34
N PRO A 24 -15.94 -4.45 -4.11
CA PRO A 24 -15.26 -5.74 -4.15
C PRO A 24 -14.70 -6.08 -5.54
N GLY A 25 -15.32 -5.55 -6.60
CA GLY A 25 -14.83 -5.69 -7.98
C GLY A 25 -13.50 -4.98 -8.19
N ALA A 26 -13.39 -3.72 -7.76
CA ALA A 26 -12.13 -2.97 -7.83
C ALA A 26 -11.00 -3.64 -7.03
N ILE A 27 -11.34 -4.18 -5.85
CA ILE A 27 -10.38 -4.95 -5.04
C ILE A 27 -9.95 -6.22 -5.77
N ALA A 28 -10.90 -6.96 -6.35
CA ALA A 28 -10.62 -8.20 -7.08
C ALA A 28 -9.70 -7.97 -8.28
N ASP A 29 -9.94 -6.90 -9.03
CA ASP A 29 -9.09 -6.51 -10.16
C ASP A 29 -7.67 -6.15 -9.69
N ALA A 30 -7.54 -5.36 -8.62
CA ALA A 30 -6.25 -4.92 -8.09
C ALA A 30 -5.41 -6.06 -7.47
N VAL A 31 -6.06 -7.03 -6.81
CA VAL A 31 -5.37 -8.21 -6.22
C VAL A 31 -5.22 -9.37 -7.21
N GLY A 32 -5.77 -9.27 -8.43
CA GLY A 32 -5.70 -10.32 -9.45
C GLY A 32 -6.45 -11.61 -9.07
N ARG A 33 -7.56 -11.51 -8.32
CA ARG A 33 -8.35 -12.68 -7.86
C ARG A 33 -9.78 -12.62 -8.38
N SER A 34 -10.48 -13.74 -8.33
CA SER A 34 -11.89 -13.77 -8.74
C SER A 34 -12.78 -13.01 -7.75
N PRO A 35 -13.92 -12.42 -8.18
CA PRO A 35 -14.84 -11.74 -7.27
C PRO A 35 -15.31 -12.61 -6.10
N ALA A 36 -15.50 -13.91 -6.34
CA ALA A 36 -15.88 -14.87 -5.30
C ALA A 36 -14.77 -15.04 -4.24
N ALA A 37 -13.52 -15.27 -4.65
CA ALA A 37 -12.39 -15.40 -3.74
C ALA A 37 -12.12 -14.10 -2.97
N THR A 38 -12.28 -12.95 -3.63
CA THR A 38 -12.18 -11.64 -2.99
C THR A 38 -13.27 -11.43 -1.95
N THR A 39 -14.51 -11.79 -2.25
CA THR A 39 -15.61 -11.70 -1.28
C THR A 39 -15.36 -12.58 -0.05
N GLU A 40 -14.90 -13.82 -0.25
CA GLU A 40 -14.54 -14.73 0.84
C GLU A 40 -13.38 -14.17 1.69
N MET A 41 -12.39 -13.55 1.07
CA MET A 41 -11.29 -12.89 1.79
C MET A 41 -11.79 -11.69 2.61
N LEU A 42 -12.62 -10.82 2.02
CA LEU A 42 -13.17 -9.66 2.70
C LEU A 42 -14.04 -10.05 3.90
N GLN A 43 -14.85 -11.11 3.78
CA GLN A 43 -15.58 -11.68 4.91
C GLN A 43 -14.65 -12.17 6.02
N ARG A 44 -13.55 -12.85 5.69
CA ARG A 44 -12.56 -13.26 6.71
C ARG A 44 -11.86 -12.08 7.39
N LEU A 45 -11.63 -10.98 6.67
CA LEU A 45 -11.05 -9.77 7.25
C LEU A 45 -12.06 -9.02 8.13
N ASP A 46 -13.33 -9.06 7.75
CA ASP A 46 -14.47 -8.54 8.54
C ASP A 46 -14.68 -9.33 9.83
N ASP A 47 -14.67 -10.66 9.77
CA ASP A 47 -14.70 -11.55 10.94
C ASP A 47 -13.54 -11.29 11.92
N ARG A 48 -12.42 -10.76 11.42
CA ARG A 48 -11.23 -10.37 12.20
C ARG A 48 -11.25 -8.92 12.67
N GLY A 49 -12.25 -8.14 12.29
CA GLY A 49 -12.37 -6.73 12.66
C GLY A 49 -11.40 -5.79 11.95
N LEU A 50 -10.79 -6.20 10.84
CA LEU A 50 -9.82 -5.39 10.08
C LEU A 50 -10.48 -4.59 8.96
N VAL A 51 -11.58 -5.08 8.42
CA VAL A 51 -12.38 -4.40 7.40
C VAL A 51 -13.83 -4.39 7.88
N ALA A 52 -14.60 -3.38 7.51
CA ALA A 52 -16.06 -3.42 7.52
C ALA A 52 -16.52 -3.73 6.09
N HIS A 53 -17.05 -4.93 5.86
CA HIS A 53 -17.49 -5.35 4.53
C HIS A 53 -19.02 -5.48 4.46
N GLU A 54 -19.65 -4.58 3.72
CA GLU A 54 -21.09 -4.60 3.48
C GLU A 54 -21.38 -5.11 2.05
N PRO A 55 -22.24 -6.14 1.88
CA PRO A 55 -22.60 -6.65 0.57
C PRO A 55 -23.10 -5.53 -0.35
N TYR A 56 -22.53 -5.45 -1.55
CA TYR A 56 -22.83 -4.45 -2.59
C TYR A 56 -22.41 -3.00 -2.27
N GLU A 57 -22.06 -2.67 -1.03
CA GLU A 57 -21.55 -1.34 -0.68
C GLU A 57 -20.03 -1.27 -0.78
N GLY A 58 -19.32 -2.33 -0.36
CA GLY A 58 -17.87 -2.43 -0.47
C GLY A 58 -17.18 -2.70 0.86
N ALA A 59 -15.88 -2.43 0.87
CA ALA A 59 -15.02 -2.63 2.01
C ALA A 59 -14.38 -1.30 2.44
N THR A 60 -14.39 -1.06 3.74
CA THR A 60 -13.72 0.07 4.40
C THR A 60 -12.80 -0.48 5.48
N LEU A 61 -11.62 0.10 5.67
CA LEU A 61 -10.76 -0.27 6.79
C LEU A 61 -11.35 0.17 8.12
N THR A 62 -11.36 -0.74 9.10
CA THR A 62 -11.59 -0.35 10.49
C THR A 62 -10.39 0.43 11.03
N ALA A 63 -10.49 0.96 12.25
CA ALA A 63 -9.34 1.61 12.89
C ALA A 63 -8.13 0.65 13.03
N GLU A 64 -8.36 -0.60 13.42
CA GLU A 64 -7.31 -1.62 13.56
C GLU A 64 -6.74 -2.05 12.20
N GLY A 65 -7.62 -2.22 11.19
CA GLY A 65 -7.18 -2.51 9.83
C GLY A 65 -6.37 -1.38 9.22
N ARG A 66 -6.73 -0.12 9.52
CA ARG A 66 -5.99 1.06 9.06
C ARG A 66 -4.59 1.13 9.66
N GLU A 67 -4.45 0.88 10.97
CA GLU A 67 -3.13 0.80 11.61
C GLU A 67 -2.25 -0.26 10.94
N THR A 68 -2.80 -1.47 10.74
CA THR A 68 -2.11 -2.56 10.04
C THR A 68 -1.74 -2.18 8.60
N ALA A 69 -2.67 -1.56 7.87
CA ALA A 69 -2.46 -1.17 6.48
C ALA A 69 -1.43 -0.04 6.33
N THR A 70 -1.33 0.88 7.28
CA THR A 70 -0.30 1.92 7.31
C THR A 70 1.10 1.30 7.46
N GLU A 71 1.30 0.34 8.36
CA GLU A 71 2.59 -0.37 8.50
C GLU A 71 2.98 -1.12 7.22
N LEU A 72 2.00 -1.76 6.57
CA LEU A 72 2.18 -2.41 5.28
C LEU A 72 2.52 -1.39 4.19
N TYR A 73 1.88 -0.23 4.21
CA TYR A 73 2.13 0.85 3.25
C TYR A 73 3.53 1.43 3.38
N ASP A 74 4.04 1.62 4.60
CA ASP A 74 5.41 2.09 4.83
C ASP A 74 6.45 1.11 4.26
N THR A 75 6.20 -0.19 4.45
CA THR A 75 7.02 -1.26 3.86
C THR A 75 6.93 -1.24 2.33
N TYR A 76 5.72 -1.16 1.79
CA TYR A 76 5.46 -1.07 0.36
C TYR A 76 6.16 0.14 -0.27
N ALA A 77 6.04 1.34 0.31
CA ALA A 77 6.64 2.57 -0.21
C ALA A 77 8.18 2.46 -0.25
N THR A 78 8.76 1.86 0.79
CA THR A 78 10.20 1.60 0.85
C THR A 78 10.66 0.63 -0.23
N LEU A 79 9.94 -0.50 -0.39
CA LEU A 79 10.25 -1.51 -1.40
C LEU A 79 10.08 -0.95 -2.80
N SER A 80 8.97 -0.27 -3.07
CA SER A 80 8.62 0.36 -4.34
C SER A 80 9.74 1.30 -4.79
N ARG A 81 10.15 2.20 -3.90
CA ARG A 81 11.26 3.11 -4.17
C ARG A 81 12.60 2.39 -4.38
N PHE A 82 12.89 1.35 -3.61
CA PHE A 82 14.13 0.58 -3.79
C PHE A 82 14.14 -0.15 -5.13
N PHE A 83 13.02 -0.77 -5.51
CA PHE A 83 12.86 -1.48 -6.77
C PHE A 83 12.93 -0.55 -7.97
N GLU A 84 12.35 0.65 -7.88
CA GLU A 84 12.48 1.69 -8.90
C GLU A 84 13.92 2.21 -8.99
N THR A 85 14.48 2.71 -7.88
CA THR A 85 15.70 3.52 -7.93
C THR A 85 16.99 2.71 -7.96
N VAL A 86 17.02 1.55 -7.31
CA VAL A 86 18.23 0.72 -7.17
C VAL A 86 18.20 -0.45 -8.16
N LEU A 87 17.05 -1.09 -8.34
CA LEU A 87 16.92 -2.25 -9.23
C LEU A 87 16.48 -1.87 -10.65
N GLY A 88 15.83 -0.71 -10.83
CA GLY A 88 15.33 -0.27 -12.14
C GLY A 88 14.25 -1.18 -12.70
N LEU A 89 13.37 -1.71 -11.85
CA LEU A 89 12.25 -2.54 -12.29
C LEU A 89 11.14 -1.66 -12.89
N ASP A 90 10.53 -2.12 -13.99
CA ASP A 90 9.38 -1.45 -14.59
C ASP A 90 8.10 -1.68 -13.76
N ASP A 91 7.89 -2.90 -13.27
CA ASP A 91 6.70 -3.30 -12.48
C ASP A 91 6.92 -3.15 -10.96
N TYR A 92 7.70 -2.15 -10.54
CA TYR A 92 8.17 -1.97 -9.17
C TYR A 92 7.04 -1.87 -8.12
N GLU A 93 5.90 -1.24 -8.47
CA GLU A 93 4.75 -1.15 -7.56
C GLU A 93 4.09 -2.51 -7.34
N GLU A 94 3.94 -3.33 -8.38
CA GLU A 94 3.33 -4.66 -8.26
C GLU A 94 4.21 -5.57 -7.39
N GLU A 95 5.50 -5.64 -7.69
CA GLU A 95 6.49 -6.43 -6.94
C GLU A 95 6.56 -5.99 -5.46
N ALA A 96 6.54 -4.69 -5.20
CA ALA A 96 6.52 -4.17 -3.82
C ALA A 96 5.24 -4.56 -3.09
N MET A 97 4.09 -4.53 -3.76
CA MET A 97 2.80 -4.87 -3.16
C MET A 97 2.74 -6.36 -2.77
N GLU A 98 3.30 -7.25 -3.59
CA GLU A 98 3.36 -8.69 -3.28
C GLU A 98 4.27 -8.98 -2.08
N LEU A 99 5.38 -8.24 -1.95
CA LEU A 99 6.38 -8.48 -0.92
C LEU A 99 6.11 -7.75 0.40
N ALA A 100 5.28 -6.70 0.40
CA ALA A 100 5.04 -5.86 1.58
C ALA A 100 4.56 -6.66 2.81
N GLY A 101 3.71 -7.67 2.62
CA GLY A 101 3.22 -8.53 3.72
C GLY A 101 4.20 -9.63 4.18
N THR A 102 5.34 -9.78 3.49
CA THR A 102 6.33 -10.84 3.75
C THR A 102 7.64 -10.27 4.30
N VAL A 103 8.01 -9.07 3.87
CA VAL A 103 9.21 -8.37 4.34
C VAL A 103 8.97 -7.84 5.75
N SER A 104 9.90 -8.10 6.67
CA SER A 104 9.78 -7.57 8.02
C SER A 104 10.08 -6.07 8.06
N PRO A 105 9.49 -5.31 9.01
CA PRO A 105 9.74 -3.88 9.14
C PRO A 105 11.22 -3.53 9.30
N VAL A 106 11.99 -4.37 10.00
CA VAL A 106 13.44 -4.18 10.17
C VAL A 106 14.17 -4.28 8.82
N VAL A 107 13.78 -5.21 7.95
CA VAL A 107 14.40 -5.31 6.61
C VAL A 107 14.02 -4.10 5.77
N ALA A 108 12.75 -3.68 5.79
CA ALA A 108 12.30 -2.48 5.10
C ALA A 108 13.10 -1.24 5.57
N GLU A 109 13.21 -1.01 6.88
CA GLU A 109 13.97 0.10 7.45
C GLU A 109 15.45 0.08 7.00
N ARG A 110 16.08 -1.10 6.93
CA ARG A 110 17.44 -1.22 6.42
C ARG A 110 17.52 -0.94 4.93
N LEU A 111 16.57 -1.37 4.13
CA LEU A 111 16.51 -1.02 2.70
C LEU A 111 16.38 0.49 2.53
N ALA A 112 15.50 1.14 3.30
CA ALA A 112 15.35 2.59 3.30
C ALA A 112 16.68 3.31 3.56
N SER A 113 17.51 2.82 4.49
CA SER A 113 18.82 3.41 4.79
C SER A 113 19.86 3.29 3.67
N THR A 114 19.62 2.42 2.68
CA THR A 114 20.50 2.28 1.50
C THR A 114 20.05 3.14 0.32
N LEU A 115 18.83 3.68 0.38
CA LEU A 115 18.31 4.54 -0.67
C LEU A 115 19.14 5.83 -0.74
N PRO A 116 19.43 6.32 -1.96
CA PRO A 116 19.97 7.66 -2.11
C PRO A 116 18.97 8.64 -1.49
N LEU A 117 19.47 9.54 -0.61
CA LEU A 117 18.67 10.67 -0.15
C LEU A 117 18.25 11.47 -1.38
N ASP A 118 16.95 11.79 -1.50
CA ASP A 118 16.43 12.52 -2.66
C ASP A 118 17.24 13.79 -2.89
N ALA A 119 17.93 13.87 -4.04
CA ALA A 119 18.48 15.13 -4.52
C ALA A 119 17.36 16.13 -4.88
N ASP A 120 16.10 15.67 -5.00
CA ASP A 120 14.95 16.48 -5.42
C ASP A 120 14.25 17.20 -4.25
N ALA A 121 14.44 16.74 -3.00
CA ALA A 121 14.01 17.50 -1.83
C ALA A 121 14.84 18.80 -1.67
N ALA A 122 16.12 18.76 -2.06
CA ALA A 122 17.00 19.92 -2.02
C ALA A 122 16.70 20.95 -3.13
N ALA A 123 16.14 20.54 -4.27
CA ALA A 123 15.81 21.43 -5.37
C ALA A 123 14.56 22.30 -5.07
N SER A 124 13.67 21.82 -4.21
CA SER A 124 12.46 22.55 -3.79
C SER A 124 12.77 23.66 -2.77
N GLU A 125 13.82 23.51 -1.97
CA GLU A 125 14.28 24.57 -1.03
C GLU A 125 15.08 25.67 -1.74
N GLU A 126 15.83 25.35 -2.80
CA GLU A 126 16.59 26.34 -3.57
C GLU A 126 15.68 27.29 -4.37
N HIS A 127 14.53 26.80 -4.85
CA HIS A 127 13.57 27.63 -5.59
C HIS A 127 12.80 28.63 -4.69
N LEU A 128 12.58 28.29 -3.42
CA LEU A 128 11.96 29.17 -2.44
C LEU A 128 12.90 30.28 -1.95
N LEU A 129 14.22 30.02 -1.87
CA LEU A 129 15.23 30.99 -1.46
C LEU A 129 15.66 31.96 -2.59
N ALA A 130 15.44 31.59 -3.85
CA ALA A 130 15.76 32.43 -5.01
C ALA A 130 14.65 33.43 -5.39
N SER A 131 13.48 33.36 -4.74
CA SER A 131 12.31 34.21 -5.05
C SER A 131 12.20 35.46 -4.17
N ASP A 132 13.12 35.68 -3.25
CA ASP A 132 13.12 36.80 -2.29
C ASP A 132 14.34 37.74 -2.47
N SER A 133 14.86 37.86 -3.71
CA SER A 133 15.96 38.78 -4.08
C SER A 133 15.65 39.61 -5.32
#